data_AF-A0A0L6UR16-F1
#
_entry.id   AF-A0A0L6UR16-F1
#
_cell.length_a   1.000
_cell.length_b   1.000
_cell.length_c   1.000
_cell.angle_alpha   90.00
_cell.angle_beta   90.00
_cell.angle_gamma   90.00
#
_symmetry.space_group_name_H-M   'P 1'
#
loop_
_entity.id
_entity.type
_entity.pdbx_description
1 polymer ?
#
loop_
_entity_poly.entity_id
_entity_poly.type
_entity_poly.pdbx_seq_one_letter_code
_entity_poly.pdbx_strand_id
1 'polypeptide(L)'
;MTRRKGERNKKKGRVENSTTDTIIKLISFPSLDQPDKWCETMPSFERWQGIPRIVGVIIGTHIHILMPPDGNWKLYVNRKSWASIVFQCVVDGDGNFCDVQVFRCSPLGQSLQNNK
;
A
#
# COMPACT_ATOMS: atom_id res chain seq x y z
N MET A 1 1.25 4.40 -58.99
CA MET A 1 1.28 5.08 -57.67
C MET A 1 0.96 4.05 -56.60
N THR A 2 1.98 3.45 -56.00
CA THR A 2 1.84 2.26 -55.13
C THR A 2 2.08 2.66 -53.68
N ARG A 3 1.04 2.60 -52.83
CA ARG A 3 1.12 2.94 -51.40
C ARG A 3 1.74 1.78 -50.62
N ARG A 4 2.97 1.94 -50.12
CA ARG A 4 3.57 1.01 -49.14
C ARG A 4 2.95 1.27 -47.75
N LYS A 5 2.29 0.27 -47.16
CA LYS A 5 1.93 0.28 -45.73
C LYS A 5 3.19 -0.02 -44.92
N GLY A 6 3.67 0.95 -44.13
CA GLY A 6 4.74 0.73 -43.17
C GLY A 6 4.24 -0.07 -41.97
N GLU A 7 4.81 -1.24 -41.76
CA GLU A 7 4.64 -2.02 -40.54
C GLU A 7 5.32 -1.32 -39.37
N ARG A 8 4.54 -0.91 -38.37
CA ARG A 8 5.06 -0.40 -37.10
C ARG A 8 5.41 -1.59 -36.21
N ASN A 9 6.71 -1.88 -36.09
CA ASN A 9 7.23 -2.78 -35.08
C ASN A 9 6.92 -2.22 -33.68
N LYS A 10 5.93 -2.81 -33.01
CA LYS A 10 5.57 -2.49 -31.62
C LYS A 10 6.62 -3.14 -30.72
N LYS A 11 7.61 -2.37 -30.26
CA LYS A 11 8.58 -2.82 -29.25
C LYS A 11 7.77 -3.33 -28.04
N LYS A 12 7.91 -4.61 -27.72
CA LYS A 12 7.38 -5.21 -26.49
C LYS A 12 8.07 -4.49 -25.33
N GLY A 13 7.35 -3.59 -24.66
CA GLY A 13 7.82 -2.97 -23.43
C GLY A 13 8.08 -4.06 -22.40
N ARG A 14 9.32 -4.16 -21.93
CA ARG A 14 9.68 -4.99 -20.78
C ARG A 14 9.14 -4.26 -19.55
N VAL A 15 8.12 -4.81 -18.91
CA VAL A 15 7.71 -4.34 -17.59
C VAL A 15 8.84 -4.72 -16.63
N GLU A 16 9.48 -3.74 -16.03
CA GLU A 16 10.54 -3.97 -15.04
C GLU A 16 9.90 -4.47 -13.73
N ASN A 17 10.20 -5.71 -13.35
CA ASN A 17 9.77 -6.35 -12.10
C ASN A 17 10.41 -5.75 -10.82
N SER A 18 11.26 -4.73 -10.94
CA SER A 18 11.99 -4.13 -9.82
C SER A 18 11.06 -3.50 -8.77
N THR A 19 9.97 -2.86 -9.22
CA THR A 19 9.02 -2.18 -8.33
C THR A 19 8.16 -3.18 -7.55
N THR A 20 7.79 -4.32 -8.15
CA THR A 20 6.99 -5.35 -7.48
C THR A 20 7.75 -6.07 -6.38
N ASP A 21 9.04 -6.35 -6.58
CA ASP A 21 9.87 -7.05 -5.58
C ASP A 21 10.10 -6.21 -4.32
N THR A 22 10.12 -4.88 -4.46
CA THR A 22 10.30 -3.96 -3.33
C THR A 22 9.02 -3.85 -2.48
N ILE A 23 7.86 -3.81 -3.13
CA ILE A 23 6.55 -3.76 -2.44
C ILE A 23 6.30 -5.06 -1.67
N ILE A 24 6.65 -6.21 -2.24
CA ILE A 24 6.46 -7.53 -1.60
C ILE A 24 7.28 -7.67 -0.30
N LYS A 25 8.44 -7.01 -0.17
CA LYS A 25 9.25 -7.07 1.06
C LYS A 25 8.70 -6.27 2.23
N LEU A 26 7.80 -5.32 1.98
CA LEU A 26 7.26 -4.40 3.00
C LEU A 26 5.92 -4.85 3.57
N ILE A 27 5.31 -5.90 3.00
CA ILE A 27 3.96 -6.33 3.30
C ILE A 27 3.98 -7.83 3.58
N SER A 28 3.72 -8.22 4.82
CA SER A 28 3.63 -9.63 5.20
C SER A 28 2.22 -10.16 4.96
N PHE A 29 2.09 -10.98 3.93
CA PHE A 29 0.98 -11.91 3.76
C PHE A 29 1.44 -13.33 4.17
N PRO A 30 0.50 -14.27 4.42
CA PRO A 30 0.86 -15.69 4.49
C PRO A 30 1.75 -16.08 3.31
N SER A 31 2.72 -16.97 3.50
CA SER A 31 3.55 -17.42 2.38
C SER A 31 2.66 -18.04 1.29
N LEU A 32 3.01 -17.86 0.02
CA LEU A 32 2.37 -18.57 -1.09
C LEU A 32 2.48 -20.10 -0.93
N ASP A 33 3.46 -20.57 -0.16
CA ASP A 33 3.67 -21.99 0.16
C ASP A 33 2.74 -22.50 1.28
N GLN A 34 1.81 -21.67 1.79
CA GLN A 34 0.86 -22.02 2.84
C GLN A 34 -0.59 -21.87 2.33
N PRO A 35 -1.02 -22.64 1.31
CA PRO A 35 -2.35 -22.52 0.68
C PRO A 35 -3.51 -22.62 1.68
N ASP A 36 -3.35 -23.43 2.73
CA ASP A 36 -4.38 -23.63 3.76
C ASP A 36 -4.74 -22.32 4.47
N LYS A 37 -3.74 -21.47 4.77
CA LYS A 37 -4.00 -20.16 5.40
C LYS A 37 -4.79 -19.22 4.51
N TRP A 38 -4.57 -19.28 3.20
CA TRP A 38 -5.33 -18.48 2.24
C TRP A 38 -6.78 -18.97 2.13
N CYS A 39 -6.97 -20.29 2.17
CA CYS A 39 -8.29 -20.92 2.18
C CYS A 39 -9.09 -20.63 3.45
N GLU A 40 -8.44 -20.41 4.60
CA GLU A 40 -9.10 -20.00 5.84
C GLU A 40 -9.57 -18.55 5.79
N THR A 41 -8.78 -17.64 5.21
CA THR A 41 -9.13 -16.20 5.19
C THR A 41 -10.22 -15.88 4.17
N MET A 42 -10.25 -16.55 3.01
CA MET A 42 -11.20 -16.25 1.93
C MET A 42 -12.68 -16.28 2.34
N PRO A 43 -13.17 -17.33 3.04
CA PRO A 43 -14.57 -17.42 3.47
C PRO A 43 -14.99 -16.27 4.39
N SER A 44 -14.10 -15.79 5.26
CA SER A 44 -14.40 -14.67 6.16
C SER A 44 -14.65 -13.39 5.36
N PHE A 45 -13.77 -13.05 4.40
CA PHE A 45 -13.98 -11.89 3.53
C PHE A 45 -15.24 -11.99 2.67
N GLU A 46 -15.49 -13.14 2.07
CA GLU A 46 -16.68 -13.33 1.23
C GLU A 46 -17.97 -13.18 2.05
N ARG A 47 -17.98 -13.68 3.30
CA ARG A 47 -19.11 -13.51 4.21
C ARG A 47 -19.38 -12.04 4.56
N TRP A 48 -18.33 -11.26 4.85
CA TRP A 48 -18.49 -9.87 5.30
C TRP A 48 -18.70 -8.87 4.16
N GLN A 49 -18.03 -9.07 3.02
CA GLN A 49 -17.98 -8.10 1.92
C GLN A 49 -18.72 -8.57 0.65
N GLY A 50 -19.08 -9.86 0.55
CA GLY A 50 -19.75 -10.43 -0.62
C GLY A 50 -18.85 -10.57 -1.86
N ILE A 51 -17.54 -10.35 -1.71
CA ILE A 51 -16.58 -10.43 -2.81
C ILE A 51 -15.76 -11.72 -2.66
N PRO A 52 -15.88 -12.68 -3.59
CA PRO A 52 -15.16 -13.93 -3.51
C PRO A 52 -13.67 -13.73 -3.81
N ARG A 53 -12.83 -14.63 -3.27
CA ARG A 53 -11.38 -14.70 -3.55
C ARG A 53 -10.57 -13.48 -3.04
N ILE A 54 -11.09 -12.77 -2.05
CA ILE A 54 -10.30 -11.82 -1.27
C ILE A 54 -9.62 -12.56 -0.12
N VAL A 55 -8.33 -12.31 0.05
CA VAL A 55 -7.48 -12.96 1.07
C VAL A 55 -6.92 -12.00 2.10
N GLY A 56 -7.13 -10.70 1.91
CA GLY A 56 -6.64 -9.63 2.76
C GLY A 56 -6.79 -8.28 2.09
N VAL A 57 -6.69 -7.22 2.90
CA VAL A 57 -6.75 -5.83 2.43
C VAL A 57 -5.48 -5.11 2.86
N ILE A 58 -4.86 -4.39 1.93
CA ILE A 58 -3.78 -3.43 2.22
C ILE A 58 -4.43 -2.06 2.35
N ILE A 59 -4.29 -1.44 3.52
CA ILE A 59 -4.84 -0.10 3.77
C ILE A 59 -3.75 0.81 4.29
N GLY A 60 -3.71 2.05 3.77
CA GLY A 60 -2.96 3.15 4.36
C GLY A 60 -3.92 4.07 5.11
N THR A 61 -3.70 4.31 6.40
CA THR A 61 -4.57 5.19 7.19
C THR A 61 -3.79 6.07 8.15
N HIS A 62 -4.44 7.15 8.59
CA HIS A 62 -3.89 8.12 9.53
C HIS A 62 -4.40 7.82 10.94
N ILE A 63 -3.49 7.61 11.90
CA ILE A 63 -3.84 7.53 13.33
C ILE A 63 -3.63 8.90 13.95
N HIS A 64 -4.63 9.39 14.68
CA HIS A 64 -4.50 10.60 15.50
C HIS A 64 -3.40 10.40 16.55
N ILE A 65 -2.47 11.35 16.63
CA ILE A 65 -1.47 11.40 17.70
C ILE A 65 -1.61 12.70 18.48
N LEU A 66 -1.09 12.69 19.71
CA LEU A 66 -0.78 13.94 20.39
C LEU A 66 0.32 14.66 19.60
N MET A 67 0.21 15.98 19.55
CA MET A 67 1.22 16.79 18.88
C MET A 67 2.58 16.55 19.55
N PRO A 68 3.63 16.16 18.80
CA PRO A 68 4.96 16.04 19.36
C PRO A 68 5.40 17.38 19.98
N PRO A 69 6.02 17.36 21.17
CA PRO A 69 6.41 18.58 21.88
C PRO A 69 7.62 19.30 21.23
N ASP A 70 8.24 18.69 20.22
CA ASP A 70 9.41 19.23 19.54
C ASP A 70 9.04 20.17 18.37
N GLY A 71 10.01 20.96 17.92
CA GLY A 71 9.84 21.91 16.81
C GLY A 71 9.48 21.27 15.45
N ASN A 72 9.41 19.94 15.38
CA ASN A 72 9.13 19.16 14.18
C ASN A 72 7.66 18.78 14.01
N TRP A 73 6.77 19.30 14.87
CA TRP A 73 5.32 19.00 14.84
C TRP A 73 4.67 19.12 13.45
N LYS A 74 5.16 20.04 12.61
CA LYS A 74 4.67 20.26 11.24
C LYS A 74 4.78 19.03 10.34
N LEU A 75 5.68 18.08 10.64
CA LEU A 75 5.85 16.83 9.90
C LEU A 75 4.67 15.86 10.06
N TYR A 76 3.94 16.02 11.16
CA TYR A 76 2.86 15.14 11.57
C TYR A 76 1.49 15.70 11.20
N VAL A 77 1.40 16.95 10.73
CA VAL A 77 0.13 17.52 10.27
C VAL A 77 -0.25 16.93 8.93
N ASN A 78 -1.43 16.32 8.86
CA ASN A 78 -1.96 15.80 7.60
C ASN A 78 -2.77 16.84 6.81
N ARG A 79 -3.30 16.43 5.65
CA ARG A 79 -4.14 17.28 4.78
C ARG A 79 -5.41 17.81 5.48
N LYS A 80 -5.86 17.17 6.56
CA LYS A 80 -7.03 17.57 7.35
C LYS A 80 -6.65 18.48 8.53
N SER A 81 -5.40 18.97 8.59
CA SER A 81 -4.91 19.91 9.59
C SER A 81 -4.91 19.38 11.03
N TRP A 82 -4.77 18.06 11.23
CA TRP A 82 -4.55 17.44 12.55
C TRP A 82 -3.30 16.56 12.57
N ALA A 83 -2.77 16.33 13.77
CA ALA A 83 -1.53 15.58 13.99
C ALA A 83 -1.76 14.07 13.86
N SER A 84 -0.97 13.42 13.00
CA SER A 84 -1.12 12.02 12.66
C SER A 84 0.17 11.34 12.27
N ILE A 85 0.22 10.03 12.49
CA ILE A 85 1.15 9.14 11.78
C ILE A 85 0.40 8.38 10.70
N VAL A 86 1.07 8.15 9.57
CA VAL A 86 0.56 7.26 8.53
C VAL A 86 1.06 5.87 8.84
N PHE A 87 0.21 4.86 8.74
CA PHE A 87 0.65 3.47 8.68
C PHE A 87 -0.02 2.75 7.54
N GLN A 88 0.62 1.69 7.07
CA GLN A 88 0.02 0.70 6.20
C GLN A 88 -0.16 -0.59 6.99
N CYS A 89 -1.25 -1.30 6.78
CA CYS A 89 -1.45 -2.62 7.36
C CYS A 89 -2.06 -3.62 6.40
N VAL A 90 -1.86 -4.89 6.73
CA VAL A 90 -2.62 -6.02 6.21
C VAL A 90 -3.63 -6.42 7.27
N VAL A 91 -4.90 -6.59 6.87
CA VAL A 91 -5.94 -7.15 7.73
C VAL A 91 -6.50 -8.45 7.14
N ASP A 92 -6.89 -9.37 8.01
CA ASP A 92 -7.64 -10.58 7.66
C ASP A 92 -9.15 -10.28 7.52
N GLY A 93 -9.93 -11.29 7.15
CA GLY A 93 -11.37 -11.11 6.89
C GLY A 93 -12.23 -11.03 8.15
N ASP A 94 -11.63 -11.23 9.34
CA ASP A 94 -12.24 -10.94 10.63
C ASP A 94 -11.86 -9.53 11.14
N GLY A 95 -11.00 -8.82 10.41
CA GLY A 95 -10.56 -7.45 10.70
C GLY A 95 -9.36 -7.36 11.64
N ASN A 96 -8.65 -8.46 11.90
CA ASN A 96 -7.43 -8.44 12.73
C ASN A 96 -6.24 -7.93 11.91
N PHE A 97 -5.33 -7.21 12.57
CA PHE A 97 -4.06 -6.79 11.95
C PHE A 97 -3.10 -7.97 11.82
N CYS A 98 -2.71 -8.29 10.59
CA CYS A 98 -1.71 -9.31 10.27
C CYS A 98 -0.30 -8.71 10.17
N ASP A 99 -0.21 -7.48 9.68
CA ASP A 99 1.04 -6.76 9.51
C ASP A 99 0.80 -5.25 9.59
N VAL A 100 1.76 -4.50 10.16
CA VAL A 100 1.67 -3.06 10.37
C VAL A 100 3.03 -2.41 10.13
N GLN A 101 3.06 -1.48 9.19
CA GLN A 101 4.23 -0.66 8.88
C GLN A 101 3.93 0.82 9.09
N VAL A 102 4.69 1.48 9.96
CA VAL A 102 4.51 2.90 10.30
C VAL A 102 5.41 3.81 9.46
N PHE A 103 4.82 4.83 8.86
CA PHE A 103 5.51 5.90 8.14
C PHE A 103 5.48 7.18 8.98
N ARG A 104 6.65 7.56 9.52
CA ARG A 104 6.78 8.60 10.54
C ARG A 104 6.49 10.03 10.08
N CYS A 105 6.57 10.31 8.77
CA CYS A 105 6.28 11.65 8.24
C CYS A 105 5.26 11.57 7.11
N SER A 106 4.37 12.55 7.06
CA SER A 106 3.53 12.71 5.88
C SER A 106 4.44 13.04 4.67
N PRO A 107 4.11 12.56 3.45
CA PRO A 107 4.83 12.95 2.23
C PRO A 107 4.90 14.47 2.05
N LEU A 108 3.85 15.17 2.50
CA LEU A 108 3.80 16.63 2.53
C LEU A 108 4.83 17.22 3.52
N GLY A 109 4.91 16.69 4.74
CA GLY A 109 5.87 17.11 5.75
C GLY A 109 7.32 16.92 5.28
N GLN A 110 7.63 15.80 4.62
CA GLN A 110 8.95 15.56 4.02
C GLN A 110 9.23 16.53 2.86
N SER A 111 8.25 16.74 1.96
CA SER A 111 8.38 17.69 0.85
C SER A 111 8.60 19.13 1.32
N LEU A 112 8.03 19.53 2.46
CA LEU A 112 8.25 20.84 3.06
C LEU A 112 9.63 20.99 3.73
N GLN A 113 10.27 19.90 4.16
CA GLN A 113 11.65 19.95 4.67
C GLN A 113 12.68 20.06 3.55
N ASN A 114 12.44 19.42 2.41
CA ASN A 114 13.38 19.37 1.29
C ASN A 114 13.39 20.66 0.43
N ASN A 115 12.51 21.62 0.73
CA ASN A 115 12.41 22.92 0.05
C ASN A 115 12.98 24.08 0.89
N LYS A 116 13.85 23.79 1.86
CA LYS A 116 14.64 24.76 2.61
C LYS A 116 16.10 24.65 2.24
#